data_AF-A0A1X7TA81-F1
#
_entry.id   AF-A0A1X7TA81-F1
#
_cell.length_a   1.000
_cell.length_b   1.000
_cell.length_c   1.000
_cell.angle_alpha   90.00
_cell.angle_beta   90.00
_cell.angle_gamma   90.00
#
_symmetry.space_group_name_H-M   'P 1'
#
loop_
_entity.id
_entity.type
_entity.pdbx_description
1 polymer ?
#
loop_
_entity_poly.entity_id
_entity_poly.type
_entity_poly.pdbx_seq_one_letter_code
_entity_poly.pdbx_strand_id
1 'polypeptide(L)'
;MKEGSISGERLWTRERDAHASAIINGDSTSPALVVIGGRNNDQLMNECLLFDNITTGQFSCKKIPLPQSVTGRYRHSVTAVSMSPHCVWLAIVGGYERLEYIRDDGGMIKPRVTFVTQSDRIMIIIELVYTEAGEWIVLSVLDGNDLTCKKYQEKYSSYSKTRTWWMDQLIEYPTEKEMKLQRYIQSLHQELQVAHQNKVSLQEALTEANKQGTCLQCLTYNIHFTLKY
;
A
#
# COMPACT_ATOMS: atom_id res chain seq x y z
N MET A 1 3.18 -25.05 -2.65
CA MET A 1 3.02 -24.48 -4.01
C MET A 1 1.57 -24.13 -4.18
N LYS A 2 1.23 -22.87 -4.49
CA LYS A 2 -0.16 -22.52 -4.85
C LYS A 2 -0.47 -23.10 -6.23
N GLU A 3 -1.59 -23.76 -6.34
CA GLU A 3 -2.12 -24.35 -7.57
C GLU A 3 -2.33 -23.22 -8.61
N GLY A 4 -1.59 -23.28 -9.72
CA GLY A 4 -1.62 -22.25 -10.78
C GLY A 4 -0.31 -21.49 -11.03
N SER A 5 0.73 -21.65 -10.19
CA SER A 5 2.04 -21.03 -10.46
C SER A 5 2.77 -21.75 -11.59
N ILE A 6 2.73 -21.20 -12.81
CA ILE A 6 3.58 -21.63 -13.92
C ILE A 6 5.01 -21.14 -13.61
N SER A 7 6.02 -22.01 -13.76
CA SER A 7 7.44 -21.62 -13.70
C SER A 7 7.67 -20.39 -14.60
N GLY A 8 8.31 -19.35 -14.06
CA GLY A 8 8.56 -18.08 -14.76
C GLY A 8 9.26 -18.24 -16.12
N GLU A 9 9.97 -19.36 -16.34
CA GLU A 9 10.63 -19.72 -17.59
C GLU A 9 9.66 -19.86 -18.79
N ARG A 10 8.37 -20.21 -18.57
CA ARG A 10 7.42 -20.44 -19.67
C ARG A 10 6.68 -19.19 -20.15
N LEU A 11 6.80 -18.05 -19.49
CA LEU A 11 6.04 -16.84 -19.84
C LEU A 11 6.89 -15.74 -20.46
N TRP A 12 8.19 -15.69 -20.18
CA TRP A 12 9.13 -14.86 -20.94
C TRP A 12 9.60 -15.59 -22.19
N THR A 13 8.70 -15.79 -23.14
CA THR A 13 8.93 -16.68 -24.30
C THR A 13 9.64 -16.01 -25.47
N ARG A 14 9.81 -14.68 -25.44
CA ARG A 14 10.33 -13.91 -26.58
C ARG A 14 11.32 -12.84 -26.10
N GLU A 15 12.48 -12.83 -26.73
CA GLU A 15 13.49 -11.77 -26.60
C GLU A 15 12.82 -10.40 -26.76
N ARG A 16 13.28 -9.39 -26.01
CA ARG A 16 12.80 -8.02 -26.18
C ARG A 16 13.84 -6.99 -25.79
N ASP A 17 13.81 -5.85 -26.47
CA ASP A 17 14.54 -4.64 -26.09
C ASP A 17 13.58 -3.45 -25.95
N ALA A 18 14.11 -2.33 -25.43
CA ALA A 18 13.39 -1.05 -25.32
C ALA A 18 12.02 -1.11 -24.60
N HIS A 19 11.83 -2.07 -23.71
CA HIS A 19 10.69 -2.11 -22.80
C HIS A 19 10.91 -1.13 -21.64
N ALA A 20 9.84 -0.80 -20.92
CA ALA A 20 9.95 -0.09 -19.66
C ALA A 20 9.67 -1.05 -18.50
N SER A 21 10.32 -0.83 -17.36
CA SER A 21 10.07 -1.63 -16.17
C SER A 21 10.09 -0.78 -14.91
N ALA A 22 9.31 -1.19 -13.90
CA ALA A 22 9.30 -0.58 -12.59
C ALA A 22 9.08 -1.65 -11.52
N ILE A 23 9.77 -1.47 -10.40
CA ILE A 23 9.55 -2.26 -9.19
C ILE A 23 8.30 -1.73 -8.49
N ILE A 24 7.38 -2.64 -8.13
CA ILE A 24 6.23 -2.33 -7.31
C ILE A 24 6.43 -2.94 -5.92
N ASN A 25 6.31 -2.07 -4.92
CA ASN A 25 6.37 -2.44 -3.50
C ASN A 25 4.98 -2.22 -2.90
N GLY A 26 4.47 -3.24 -2.21
CA GLY A 26 3.20 -3.21 -1.48
C GLY A 26 3.25 -4.17 -0.30
N ASP A 27 2.11 -4.64 0.19
CA ASP A 27 2.04 -5.61 1.31
C ASP A 27 2.55 -7.02 0.99
N SER A 28 2.95 -7.26 -0.27
CA SER A 28 3.68 -8.49 -0.59
C SER A 28 5.02 -8.51 0.14
N THR A 29 5.38 -9.68 0.65
CA THR A 29 6.67 -9.92 1.31
C THR A 29 7.85 -9.84 0.34
N SER A 30 7.61 -9.95 -0.96
CA SER A 30 8.58 -9.71 -2.02
C SER A 30 8.14 -8.55 -2.90
N PRO A 31 9.06 -7.66 -3.34
CA PRO A 31 8.77 -6.75 -4.42
C PRO A 31 8.39 -7.54 -5.68
N ALA A 32 7.55 -6.94 -6.52
CA ALA A 32 7.26 -7.44 -7.85
C ALA A 32 7.82 -6.49 -8.91
N LEU A 33 8.09 -7.00 -10.10
CA LEU A 33 8.61 -6.23 -11.23
C LEU A 33 7.56 -6.23 -12.35
N VAL A 34 7.14 -5.03 -12.76
CA VAL A 34 6.27 -4.87 -13.93
C VAL A 34 7.14 -4.54 -15.13
N VAL A 35 6.90 -5.21 -16.26
CA VAL A 35 7.54 -4.98 -17.55
C VAL A 35 6.46 -4.69 -18.59
N ILE A 36 6.56 -3.53 -19.25
CA ILE A 36 5.55 -3.06 -20.22
C ILE A 36 6.21 -2.84 -21.58
N GLY A 37 5.56 -3.36 -22.61
CA GLY A 37 5.89 -3.05 -23.99
C GLY A 37 7.27 -3.53 -24.42
N GLY A 38 7.89 -2.71 -25.27
CA GLY A 38 9.13 -3.03 -25.95
C GLY A 38 8.91 -3.63 -27.34
N ARG A 39 9.97 -4.15 -27.93
CA ARG A 39 9.93 -4.77 -29.25
C ARG A 39 10.78 -6.04 -29.27
N ASN A 40 10.47 -6.92 -30.20
CA ASN A 40 11.33 -8.03 -30.62
C ASN A 40 11.59 -7.85 -32.10
N ASN A 41 12.84 -7.53 -32.45
CA ASN A 41 13.18 -7.09 -33.80
C ASN A 41 12.28 -5.90 -34.18
N ASP A 42 11.45 -6.08 -35.21
CA ASP A 42 10.52 -5.06 -35.72
C ASP A 42 9.08 -5.21 -35.20
N GLN A 43 8.81 -6.22 -34.35
CA GLN A 43 7.48 -6.47 -33.81
C GLN A 43 7.30 -5.83 -32.43
N LEU A 44 6.25 -5.03 -32.26
CA LEU A 44 5.85 -4.50 -30.95
C LEU A 44 5.37 -5.61 -30.02
N MET A 45 5.79 -5.53 -28.78
CA MET A 45 5.33 -6.44 -27.73
C MET A 45 4.14 -5.82 -27.02
N ASN A 46 2.93 -6.28 -27.34
CA ASN A 46 1.69 -5.74 -26.75
C ASN A 46 1.33 -6.44 -25.43
N GLU A 47 2.27 -6.45 -24.48
CA GLU A 47 2.14 -7.17 -23.22
C GLU A 47 2.57 -6.34 -22.02
N CYS A 48 1.90 -6.59 -20.90
CA CYS A 48 2.34 -6.20 -19.57
C CYS A 48 2.58 -7.46 -18.77
N LEU A 49 3.80 -7.65 -18.30
CA LEU A 49 4.22 -8.82 -17.56
C LEU A 49 4.50 -8.39 -16.11
N LEU A 50 4.00 -9.19 -15.17
CA LEU A 50 4.27 -9.05 -13.76
C LEU A 50 5.11 -10.23 -13.32
N PHE A 51 6.30 -9.92 -12.82
CA PHE A 51 7.17 -10.88 -12.17
C PHE A 51 7.01 -10.76 -10.67
N ASP A 52 6.66 -11.85 -10.01
CA ASP A 52 6.52 -11.91 -8.56
C ASP A 52 7.65 -12.73 -7.96
N ASN A 53 7.95 -12.53 -6.68
CA ASN A 53 9.02 -13.24 -5.96
C ASN A 53 10.41 -13.10 -6.60
N ILE A 54 10.71 -11.91 -7.14
CA ILE A 54 11.97 -11.67 -7.88
C ILE A 54 13.23 -11.75 -6.99
N THR A 55 13.07 -11.68 -5.66
CA THR A 55 14.18 -11.74 -4.70
C THR A 55 14.44 -13.16 -4.16
N THR A 56 13.54 -14.11 -4.41
CA THR A 56 13.60 -15.44 -3.77
C THR A 56 14.23 -16.52 -4.67
N GLY A 57 14.61 -16.18 -5.90
CA GLY A 57 15.11 -17.14 -6.90
C GLY A 57 14.04 -18.05 -7.49
N GLN A 58 12.78 -17.95 -7.04
CA GLN A 58 11.63 -18.71 -7.55
C GLN A 58 10.59 -17.76 -8.15
N PHE A 59 11.05 -16.87 -9.03
CA PHE A 59 10.15 -15.87 -9.59
C PHE A 59 9.05 -16.55 -10.42
N SER A 60 7.83 -16.03 -10.29
CA SER A 60 6.75 -16.36 -11.21
C SER A 60 6.58 -15.19 -12.18
N CYS A 61 5.98 -15.46 -13.34
CA CYS A 61 5.59 -14.43 -14.26
C CYS A 61 4.09 -14.59 -14.53
N LYS A 62 3.39 -13.49 -14.81
CA LYS A 62 2.01 -13.52 -15.32
C LYS A 62 1.75 -12.32 -16.20
N LYS A 63 0.82 -12.47 -17.15
CA LYS A 63 0.38 -11.37 -18.00
C LYS A 63 -0.72 -10.58 -17.30
N ILE A 64 -0.56 -9.27 -17.23
CA ILE A 64 -1.60 -8.34 -16.80
C ILE A 64 -2.32 -7.82 -18.06
N PRO A 65 -3.66 -7.93 -18.12
CA PRO A 65 -4.42 -7.39 -19.23
C PRO A 65 -4.37 -5.85 -19.19
N LEU A 66 -3.88 -5.24 -20.25
CA LEU A 66 -3.89 -3.79 -20.45
C LEU A 66 -4.25 -3.45 -21.90
N PRO A 67 -4.84 -2.26 -22.15
CA PRO A 67 -5.13 -1.81 -23.50
C PRO A 67 -3.88 -1.72 -24.37
N GLN A 68 -4.03 -1.97 -25.68
CA GLN A 68 -2.92 -1.83 -26.63
C GLN A 68 -2.37 -0.40 -26.70
N SER A 69 -3.20 0.60 -26.42
CA SER A 69 -2.74 2.00 -26.31
C SER A 69 -1.64 2.17 -25.27
N VAL A 70 -1.60 1.30 -24.24
CA VAL A 70 -0.59 1.29 -23.17
C VAL A 70 0.57 0.38 -23.54
N THR A 71 0.31 -0.86 -23.94
CA THR A 71 1.34 -1.89 -24.11
C THR A 71 2.04 -1.85 -25.47
N GLY A 72 1.37 -1.36 -26.51
CA GLY A 72 1.91 -1.29 -27.87
C GLY A 72 2.86 -0.12 -28.09
N ARG A 73 3.86 0.01 -27.22
CA ARG A 73 4.88 1.06 -27.30
C ARG A 73 6.26 0.58 -26.82
N TYR A 74 7.31 1.24 -27.29
CA TYR A 74 8.70 0.96 -26.92
C TYR A 74 9.46 2.28 -26.66
N ARG A 75 10.63 2.19 -26.01
CA ARG A 75 11.44 3.32 -25.47
C ARG A 75 10.59 4.38 -24.75
N HIS A 76 9.67 3.91 -23.91
CA HIS A 76 8.89 4.76 -23.02
C HIS A 76 9.46 4.68 -21.61
N SER A 77 9.03 5.61 -20.76
CA SER A 77 9.34 5.58 -19.33
C SER A 77 8.16 5.03 -18.54
N VAL A 78 8.46 4.27 -17.49
CA VAL A 78 7.48 3.89 -16.46
C VAL A 78 8.09 4.13 -15.09
N THR A 79 7.30 4.67 -14.17
CA THR A 79 7.66 4.78 -12.76
C THR A 79 6.51 4.30 -11.90
N ALA A 80 6.83 3.70 -10.75
CA ALA A 80 5.83 3.25 -9.78
C ALA A 80 5.75 4.23 -8.61
N VAL A 81 4.53 4.57 -8.21
CA VAL A 81 4.24 5.42 -7.07
C VAL A 81 3.37 4.63 -6.10
N SER A 82 3.91 4.31 -4.93
CA SER A 82 3.12 3.71 -3.85
C SER A 82 2.15 4.76 -3.29
N MET A 83 0.86 4.47 -3.40
CA MET A 83 -0.23 5.29 -2.88
C MET A 83 -0.71 4.79 -1.53
N SER A 84 -0.66 3.48 -1.33
CA SER A 84 -0.81 2.79 -0.06
C SER A 84 -0.13 1.42 -0.16
N PRO A 85 -0.03 0.64 0.93
CA PRO A 85 0.54 -0.70 0.88
C PRO A 85 -0.19 -1.66 -0.10
N HIS A 86 -1.51 -1.45 -0.29
CA HIS A 86 -2.33 -2.22 -1.23
C HIS A 86 -2.51 -1.54 -2.61
N CYS A 87 -1.95 -0.36 -2.86
CA CYS A 87 -2.24 0.41 -4.06
C CYS A 87 -0.98 1.08 -4.63
N VAL A 88 -0.64 0.74 -5.87
CA VAL A 88 0.51 1.28 -6.59
C VAL A 88 0.02 1.86 -7.92
N TRP A 89 0.48 3.07 -8.23
CA TRP A 89 0.20 3.72 -9.51
C TRP A 89 1.41 3.60 -10.42
N LEU A 90 1.22 3.14 -11.65
CA LEU A 90 2.25 3.17 -12.68
C LEU A 90 2.04 4.37 -13.58
N ALA A 91 2.94 5.34 -13.52
CA ALA A 91 2.95 6.49 -14.42
C ALA A 91 3.83 6.17 -15.63
N ILE A 92 3.22 6.16 -16.81
CA ILE A 92 3.83 5.88 -18.10
C ILE A 92 3.91 7.16 -18.92
N VAL A 93 5.07 7.45 -19.50
CA VAL A 93 5.30 8.66 -20.29
C VAL A 93 5.98 8.36 -21.62
N GLY A 94 5.41 8.89 -22.70
CA GLY A 94 5.99 8.92 -24.04
C GLY A 94 6.14 7.54 -24.69
N GLY A 95 7.18 7.40 -25.50
CA GLY A 95 7.49 6.22 -26.29
C GLY A 95 7.21 6.37 -27.78
N TYR A 96 7.41 5.27 -28.49
CA TYR A 96 7.14 5.12 -29.91
C TYR A 96 6.10 4.03 -30.12
N GLU A 97 5.19 4.23 -31.07
CA GLU A 97 4.12 3.28 -31.40
C GLU A 97 4.34 2.56 -32.74
N ARG A 98 5.36 2.95 -33.51
CA ARG A 98 5.64 2.34 -34.81
C ARG A 98 7.08 2.57 -35.27
N LEU A 99 7.65 1.55 -35.90
CA LEU A 99 8.86 1.61 -36.71
C LEU A 99 8.52 1.15 -38.13
N GLU A 100 8.75 2.00 -39.12
CA GLU A 100 8.57 1.69 -40.54
C GLU A 100 9.89 1.91 -41.27
N TYR A 101 10.14 1.14 -42.33
CA TYR A 101 11.30 1.33 -43.20
C TYR A 101 10.83 1.92 -44.52
N ILE A 102 11.24 3.16 -44.80
CA ILE A 102 10.82 3.88 -46.00
C ILE A 102 12.01 4.06 -46.92
N ARG A 103 11.79 3.83 -48.22
CA ARG A 103 12.77 4.11 -49.26
C ARG A 103 12.69 5.59 -49.61
N ASP A 104 13.80 6.30 -49.49
CA ASP A 104 13.88 7.69 -49.95
C ASP A 104 14.00 7.78 -51.48
N ASP A 105 13.96 9.01 -51.99
CA ASP A 105 14.09 9.35 -53.41
C ASP A 105 15.41 8.88 -54.03
N GLY A 106 16.47 8.75 -53.23
CA GLY A 106 17.76 8.18 -53.60
C GLY A 106 17.86 6.65 -53.52
N GLY A 107 16.78 5.95 -53.16
CA GLY A 107 16.74 4.49 -53.06
C GLY A 107 17.29 3.92 -51.73
N MET A 108 17.70 4.77 -50.79
CA MET A 108 18.18 4.37 -49.47
C MET A 108 17.01 4.05 -48.54
N ILE A 109 17.14 2.98 -47.77
CA ILE A 109 16.13 2.59 -46.76
C ILE A 109 16.45 3.30 -45.45
N LYS A 110 15.51 4.10 -44.95
CA LYS A 110 15.63 4.83 -43.67
C LYS A 110 14.53 4.43 -42.70
N PRO A 111 14.85 4.30 -41.39
CA PRO A 111 13.84 4.07 -40.38
C PRO A 111 13.02 5.36 -40.16
N ARG A 112 11.70 5.24 -40.22
CA ARG A 112 10.74 6.25 -39.76
C ARG A 112 10.10 5.75 -38.48
N VAL A 113 10.27 6.54 -37.42
CA VAL A 113 9.67 6.25 -36.10
C VAL A 113 8.46 7.15 -35.87
N THR A 114 7.38 6.58 -35.35
CA THR A 114 6.20 7.34 -34.93
C THR A 114 6.21 7.47 -33.42
N PHE A 115 6.35 8.71 -32.94
CA PHE A 115 6.29 9.05 -31.53
C PHE A 115 4.84 9.03 -31.03
N VAL A 116 4.66 8.65 -29.76
CA VAL A 116 3.40 8.89 -29.05
C VAL A 116 3.33 10.37 -28.70
N THR A 117 2.55 11.13 -29.48
CA THR A 117 2.42 12.60 -29.32
C THR A 117 1.03 13.06 -28.95
N GLN A 118 0.01 12.20 -29.04
CA GLN A 118 -1.35 12.60 -28.68
C GLN A 118 -1.44 12.83 -27.16
N SER A 119 -2.05 13.96 -26.76
CA SER A 119 -2.12 14.40 -25.35
C SER A 119 -2.80 13.39 -24.43
N ASP A 120 -3.76 12.64 -24.95
CA ASP A 120 -4.46 11.56 -24.26
C ASP A 120 -3.61 10.29 -24.09
N ARG A 121 -2.55 10.10 -24.89
CA ARG A 121 -1.73 8.88 -24.87
C ARG A 121 -0.30 9.09 -24.40
N ILE A 122 0.15 10.35 -24.31
CA ILE A 122 1.51 10.72 -23.91
C ILE A 122 1.77 10.43 -22.44
N MET A 123 0.76 10.58 -21.58
CA MET A 123 0.81 10.28 -20.16
C MET A 123 -0.35 9.36 -19.80
N ILE A 124 -0.04 8.22 -19.17
CA ILE A 124 -1.02 7.23 -18.74
C ILE A 124 -0.73 6.84 -17.30
N ILE A 125 -1.76 6.74 -16.46
CA ILE A 125 -1.66 6.17 -15.11
C ILE A 125 -2.42 4.86 -15.06
N ILE A 126 -1.77 3.80 -14.61
CA ILE A 126 -2.42 2.52 -14.29
C ILE A 126 -2.54 2.42 -12.77
N GLU A 127 -3.74 2.20 -12.26
CA GLU A 127 -3.95 1.89 -10.85
C GLU A 127 -3.88 0.37 -10.65
N LEU A 128 -2.85 -0.08 -9.93
CA LEU A 128 -2.72 -1.47 -9.49
C LEU A 128 -3.12 -1.60 -8.03
N VAL A 129 -3.95 -2.60 -7.74
CA VAL A 129 -4.38 -2.91 -6.38
C VAL A 129 -4.00 -4.34 -6.03
N TYR A 130 -3.46 -4.52 -4.82
CA TYR A 130 -3.17 -5.82 -4.26
C TYR A 130 -4.40 -6.34 -3.51
N THR A 131 -4.89 -7.49 -3.93
CA THR A 131 -6.12 -8.10 -3.40
C THR A 131 -5.85 -9.01 -2.22
N GLU A 132 -6.87 -9.31 -1.42
CA GLU A 132 -6.80 -10.28 -0.31
C GLU A 132 -6.41 -11.70 -0.78
N ALA A 133 -6.67 -12.04 -2.05
CA ALA A 133 -6.22 -13.29 -2.66
C ALA A 133 -4.69 -13.37 -2.84
N GLY A 134 -3.98 -12.25 -2.61
CA GLY A 134 -2.54 -12.12 -2.80
C GLY A 134 -2.16 -11.85 -4.24
N GLU A 135 -2.99 -11.12 -4.99
CA GLU A 135 -2.76 -10.84 -6.40
C GLU A 135 -2.86 -9.35 -6.73
N TRP A 136 -1.96 -8.87 -7.57
CA TRP A 136 -2.07 -7.57 -8.22
C TRP A 136 -3.09 -7.61 -9.36
N ILE A 137 -4.05 -6.69 -9.33
CA ILE A 137 -5.05 -6.46 -10.37
C ILE A 137 -5.02 -5.02 -10.87
N VAL A 138 -5.47 -4.79 -12.09
CA VAL A 138 -5.67 -3.45 -12.65
C VAL A 138 -7.04 -2.95 -12.23
N LEU A 139 -7.08 -1.87 -11.45
CA LEU A 139 -8.31 -1.20 -11.06
C LEU A 139 -8.77 -0.21 -12.12
N SER A 140 -7.83 0.56 -12.70
CA SER A 140 -8.13 1.50 -13.76
C SER A 140 -6.90 1.76 -14.65
N VAL A 141 -7.19 2.25 -15.84
CA VAL A 141 -6.21 2.80 -16.78
C VAL A 141 -6.73 4.18 -17.15
N LEU A 142 -5.95 5.20 -16.84
CA LEU A 142 -6.31 6.61 -16.98
C LEU A 142 -5.42 7.25 -18.03
N ASP A 143 -6.04 7.79 -19.05
CA ASP A 143 -5.38 8.46 -20.15
C ASP A 143 -5.28 9.98 -19.89
N GLY A 144 -4.60 10.73 -20.74
CA GLY A 144 -4.43 12.17 -20.55
C GLY A 144 -5.75 12.96 -20.47
N ASN A 145 -6.83 12.48 -21.10
CA ASN A 145 -8.15 13.11 -20.95
C ASN A 145 -8.71 12.85 -19.55
N ASP A 146 -8.62 11.61 -19.07
CA ASP A 146 -9.04 11.23 -17.72
C ASP A 146 -8.30 12.05 -16.66
N LEU A 147 -6.99 12.24 -16.84
CA LEU A 147 -6.13 12.97 -15.88
C LEU A 147 -6.51 14.46 -15.75
N THR A 148 -7.17 15.04 -16.75
CA THR A 148 -7.65 16.44 -16.71
C THR A 148 -9.07 16.58 -16.21
N CYS A 149 -9.81 15.48 -16.04
CA CYS A 149 -11.21 15.55 -15.64
C CYS A 149 -11.36 15.89 -14.15
N LYS A 150 -12.41 16.66 -13.81
CA LYS A 150 -12.71 17.07 -12.43
C LYS A 150 -12.86 15.88 -11.48
N LYS A 151 -13.49 14.80 -11.95
CA LYS A 151 -13.68 13.57 -11.18
C LYS A 151 -12.35 12.96 -10.75
N TYR A 152 -11.36 12.93 -11.64
CA TYR A 152 -10.03 12.41 -11.33
C TYR A 152 -9.29 13.34 -10.37
N GLN A 153 -9.36 14.66 -10.56
CA GLN A 153 -8.71 15.63 -9.65
C GLN A 153 -9.25 15.52 -8.21
N GLU A 154 -10.57 15.35 -8.06
CA GLU A 154 -11.22 15.10 -6.77
C GLU A 154 -10.78 13.76 -6.17
N LYS A 155 -10.77 12.69 -6.98
CA LYS A 155 -10.27 11.37 -6.58
C LYS A 155 -8.82 11.44 -6.09
N TYR A 156 -7.92 12.04 -6.87
CA TYR A 156 -6.51 12.19 -6.53
C TYR A 156 -6.30 13.04 -5.27
N SER A 157 -7.06 14.12 -5.12
CA SER A 157 -7.02 14.96 -3.91
C SER A 157 -7.44 14.21 -2.64
N SER A 158 -8.33 13.21 -2.76
CA SER A 158 -8.65 12.29 -1.67
C SER A 158 -7.49 11.33 -1.39
N TYR A 159 -6.95 10.67 -2.42
CA TYR A 159 -5.82 9.73 -2.29
C TYR A 159 -4.55 10.39 -1.76
N SER A 160 -4.25 11.63 -2.14
CA SER A 160 -3.06 12.34 -1.69
C SER A 160 -3.08 12.57 -0.18
N LYS A 161 -4.25 12.89 0.40
CA LYS A 161 -4.43 13.01 1.85
C LYS A 161 -4.18 11.67 2.55
N THR A 162 -4.75 10.59 2.04
CA THR A 162 -4.55 9.24 2.58
C THR A 162 -3.09 8.79 2.47
N ARG A 163 -2.44 9.07 1.33
CA ARG A 163 -1.02 8.76 1.11
C ARG A 163 -0.13 9.55 2.05
N THR A 164 -0.35 10.85 2.22
CA THR A 164 0.41 11.68 3.17
C THR A 164 0.26 11.13 4.59
N TRP A 165 -0.97 10.85 5.02
CA TRP A 165 -1.21 10.24 6.32
C TRP A 165 -0.45 8.92 6.51
N TRP A 166 -0.44 8.04 5.49
CA TRP A 166 0.31 6.79 5.52
C TRP A 166 1.84 7.00 5.54
N MET A 167 2.34 7.94 4.74
CA MET A 167 3.77 8.26 4.71
C MET A 167 4.21 8.85 6.04
N ASP A 168 3.40 9.69 6.68
CA ASP A 168 3.68 10.22 8.01
C ASP A 168 3.78 9.10 9.07
N GLN A 169 2.92 8.07 8.97
CA GLN A 169 3.01 6.88 9.84
C GLN A 169 4.27 6.04 9.61
N LEU A 170 4.85 6.04 8.40
CA LEU A 170 6.07 5.31 8.05
C LEU A 170 7.35 6.12 8.34
N ILE A 171 7.26 7.46 8.31
CA ILE A 171 8.36 8.39 8.54
C ILE A 171 8.53 8.69 10.05
N GLU A 172 7.48 8.56 10.86
CA GLU A 172 7.65 8.45 12.32
C GLU A 172 8.54 7.23 12.58
N TYR A 173 9.79 7.47 13.00
CA TYR A 173 10.73 6.41 13.32
C TYR A 173 10.03 5.39 14.24
N PRO A 174 10.14 4.08 13.97
CA PRO A 174 9.55 3.04 14.81
C PRO A 174 9.81 3.29 16.30
N THR A 175 11.02 3.79 16.60
CA THR A 175 11.48 4.17 17.93
C THR A 175 10.66 5.28 18.59
N GLU A 176 10.18 6.31 17.88
CA GLU A 176 9.42 7.40 18.51
C GLU A 176 8.00 6.95 18.89
N LYS A 177 7.33 6.22 17.99
CA LYS A 177 6.02 5.64 18.24
C LYS A 177 6.09 4.56 19.33
N GLU A 178 7.10 3.71 19.30
CA GLU A 178 7.39 2.72 20.36
C GLU A 178 7.65 3.40 21.70
N MET A 179 8.45 4.48 21.75
CA MET A 179 8.69 5.24 22.98
C MET A 179 7.41 5.90 23.49
N LYS A 180 6.57 6.49 22.63
CA LYS A 180 5.27 7.08 23.01
C LYS A 180 4.35 6.00 23.61
N LEU A 181 4.27 4.83 22.96
CA LEU A 181 3.50 3.69 23.44
C LEU A 181 4.03 3.16 24.78
N GLN A 182 5.36 3.01 24.93
CA GLN A 182 5.98 2.58 26.17
C GLN A 182 5.71 3.56 27.32
N ARG A 183 5.83 4.88 27.09
CA ARG A 183 5.48 5.91 28.08
C ARG A 183 4.02 5.82 28.48
N TYR A 184 3.12 5.63 27.51
CA TYR A 184 1.69 5.49 27.78
C TYR A 184 1.37 4.22 28.60
N ILE A 185 1.95 3.08 28.25
CA ILE A 185 1.83 1.83 29.02
C ILE A 185 2.37 2.01 30.45
N GLN A 186 3.45 2.77 30.63
CA GLN A 186 4.02 3.04 31.94
C GLN A 186 3.14 3.96 32.79
N SER A 187 2.54 4.98 32.18
CA SER A 187 1.55 5.86 32.82
C SER A 187 0.33 5.06 33.30
N LEU A 188 -0.22 4.20 32.44
CA LEU A 188 -1.36 3.34 32.79
C LEU A 188 -1.04 2.40 33.95
N HIS A 189 0.17 1.84 34.00
CA HIS A 189 0.60 1.03 35.15
C HIS A 189 0.66 1.84 36.45
N GLN A 190 1.14 3.08 36.41
CA GLN A 190 1.17 3.95 37.59
C GLN A 190 -0.24 4.32 38.07
N GLU A 191 -1.13 4.70 37.14
CA GLU A 191 -2.53 5.00 37.46
C GLU A 191 -3.24 3.79 38.08
N LEU A 192 -3.01 2.59 37.51
CA LEU A 192 -3.56 1.34 38.04
C LEU A 192 -3.03 1.03 39.44
N GLN A 193 -1.74 1.27 39.70
CA GLN A 193 -1.13 1.07 41.02
C GLN A 193 -1.72 2.04 42.06
N VAL A 194 -1.88 3.32 41.72
CA VAL A 194 -2.50 4.32 42.60
C VAL A 194 -3.96 3.97 42.88
N ALA A 195 -4.72 3.59 41.85
CA ALA A 195 -6.10 3.15 42.01
C ALA A 195 -6.20 1.92 42.92
N HIS A 196 -5.26 0.97 42.80
CA HIS A 196 -5.20 -0.19 43.68
C HIS A 196 -4.92 0.21 45.14
N GLN A 197 -3.93 1.08 45.36
CA GLN A 197 -3.58 1.57 46.70
C GLN A 197 -4.78 2.27 47.36
N ASN A 198 -5.44 3.17 46.63
CA ASN A 198 -6.62 3.90 47.10
C ASN A 198 -7.76 2.94 47.46
N LYS A 199 -7.99 1.90 46.66
CA LYS A 199 -8.98 0.87 46.95
C LYS A 199 -8.68 0.15 48.28
N VAL A 200 -7.43 -0.22 48.53
CA VAL A 200 -7.02 -0.89 49.77
C VAL A 200 -7.24 0.03 50.97
N SER A 201 -6.79 1.28 50.90
CA SER A 201 -6.99 2.26 51.98
C SER A 201 -8.46 2.54 52.27
N LEU A 202 -9.31 2.60 51.24
CA LEU A 202 -10.76 2.73 51.42
C LEU A 202 -11.38 1.49 52.09
N GLN A 203 -10.93 0.28 51.73
CA GLN A 203 -11.37 -0.94 52.39
C GLN A 203 -10.96 -0.95 53.87
N GLU A 204 -9.72 -0.56 54.18
CA GLU A 204 -9.24 -0.46 55.57
C GLU A 204 -10.06 0.56 56.37
N ALA A 205 -10.26 1.77 55.83
CA ALA A 205 -11.07 2.81 56.48
C ALA A 205 -12.52 2.36 56.71
N LEU A 206 -13.10 1.65 55.75
CA LEU A 206 -14.45 1.10 55.88
C LEU A 206 -14.52 0.02 56.97
N THR A 207 -13.53 -0.87 57.04
CA THR A 207 -13.48 -1.89 58.10
C THR A 207 -13.33 -1.28 59.49
N GLU A 208 -12.52 -0.23 59.63
CA GLU A 208 -12.32 0.47 60.90
C GLU A 208 -13.58 1.23 61.34
N ALA A 209 -14.22 1.97 60.42
CA ALA A 209 -15.48 2.65 60.68
C ALA A 209 -16.59 1.67 61.10
N ASN A 210 -16.66 0.49 60.47
CA ASN A 210 -17.62 -0.55 60.85
C ASN A 210 -17.36 -1.08 62.27
N LYS A 211 -16.10 -1.32 62.66
CA LYS A 211 -15.76 -1.71 64.03
C LYS A 211 -16.19 -0.66 65.05
N GLN A 212 -15.90 0.61 64.78
CA GLN A 212 -16.29 1.73 65.65
C GLN A 212 -17.81 1.87 65.77
N GLY A 213 -18.55 1.74 64.66
CA GLY A 213 -20.01 1.74 64.66
C GLY A 213 -20.62 0.60 65.47
N THR A 214 -20.03 -0.60 65.40
CA THR A 214 -20.46 -1.75 66.19
C THR A 214 -20.23 -1.51 67.70
N CYS A 215 -19.10 -0.91 68.07
CA CYS A 215 -18.76 -0.57 69.45
C CYS A 215 -19.74 0.49 70.03
N LEU A 216 -20.09 1.51 69.24
CA LEU A 216 -21.09 2.52 69.59
C LEU A 216 -22.49 1.92 69.78
N GLN A 217 -22.89 0.95 68.95
CA GLN A 217 -24.15 0.21 69.13
C GLN A 217 -24.15 -0.61 70.44
N CYS A 218 -23.05 -1.27 70.81
CA CYS A 218 -22.96 -2.00 72.07
C CYS A 218 -23.05 -1.08 73.31
N LEU A 219 -22.48 0.12 73.23
CA LEU A 219 -22.54 1.11 74.32
C LEU A 219 -23.95 1.68 74.49
N THR A 220 -24.64 2.00 73.39
CA THR A 220 -26.03 2.49 73.43
C THR A 220 -27.00 1.43 73.93
N TYR A 221 -26.83 0.16 73.54
CA TYR A 221 -27.63 -0.95 74.08
C TYR A 221 -27.43 -1.13 75.60
N ASN A 222 -26.19 -1.05 76.09
CA ASN A 222 -25.90 -1.14 77.52
C ASN A 222 -26.53 0.02 78.29
N ILE A 223 -26.35 1.27 77.85
CA ILE A 223 -26.95 2.44 78.52
C ILE A 223 -28.48 2.33 78.57
N HIS A 224 -29.12 1.84 77.50
CA HIS A 224 -30.57 1.67 77.47
C HIS A 224 -31.06 0.53 78.38
N PHE A 225 -30.24 -0.49 78.64
CA PHE A 225 -30.54 -1.58 79.57
C PHE A 225 -30.35 -1.14 81.03
N THR A 226 -29.31 -0.36 81.33
CA THR A 226 -29.02 0.15 82.70
C THR A 226 -30.02 1.22 83.16
N LEU A 227 -30.71 1.92 82.24
CA LEU A 227 -31.73 2.91 82.57
C LEU A 227 -33.15 2.31 82.73
N LYS A 228 -33.33 1.01 82.48
CA LYS A 228 -34.63 0.30 82.57
C LYS A 228 -34.79 -0.60 83.80
N TYR A 229 -33.79 -0.66 84.68
CA TYR A 229 -33.81 -1.34 85.98
C TYR A 229 -33.24 -0.42 87.05
#